data_AF-A0A2S6WGG6-F1
#
_entry.id   AF-A0A2S6WGG6-F1
#
_cell.length_a   1.000
_cell.length_b   1.000
_cell.length_c   1.000
_cell.angle_alpha   90.00
_cell.angle_beta   90.00
_cell.angle_gamma   90.00
#
_symmetry.space_group_name_H-M   'P 1'
#
loop_
_entity.id
_entity.type
_entity.pdbx_description
1 polymer ?
#
loop_
_entity_poly.entity_id
_entity_poly.type
_entity_poly.pdbx_seq_one_letter_code
_entity_poly.pdbx_strand_id
1 'polypeptide(L)'
;MVVSTKQDFVAASAIADRQLHHWLSVMKPYDTSALDEGRNEIAEGVTLDHDTVSGRHGAYSRWRLREWKDRPVPGTWQSTLVVRSDPREDDHRTWIQVDIEHLPASTDVRPIRANTPGIARLLLDALKAQDGLADVGTVPKFIEPDDVEEVIEELCDLDRRLPIVVASVPYGQDPEAWTEKVVEPAFKHLTGLAVMYVLPPDAKQLFEDTFDYHRVFGGGIRTYLPGVDPAWKPDAQRHPVMSRATLEANPKRAAAILAALPQRLALRLPLPGPLDNLPVQRTRPRPAAHGSGLDELRAKNATLTAMLDEAEQRENAYGDVLRDLRQQLQIAEELEFDQAAENQDLYAKFKHAERQVRALQIRLEKAGQYDLAHAPVEEPADYPATFADILDRMGEFLNLRFTGNRKITRELDAQCIGNWVEVAWDALHALNDYAAASADGTAGGDFRYWCSHLPEDCARPFPAGKVKMKESKTVGSREDWRRERTFPVPEAVDPSRKLFMEAHLRIGGGNTVAPRLYFHDDGPNTGLVYVGYLGPHPTNTKT
;
A
#
# COMPACT_ATOMS: atom_id res chain seq x y z
N MET A 1 -11.25 5.03 -11.57
CA MET A 1 -12.27 3.97 -11.38
C MET A 1 -12.34 3.17 -12.67
N VAL A 2 -12.22 1.85 -12.59
CA VAL A 2 -12.39 0.93 -13.72
C VAL A 2 -13.25 -0.22 -13.22
N VAL A 3 -14.45 -0.37 -13.78
CA VAL A 3 -15.44 -1.37 -13.36
C VAL A 3 -16.14 -1.95 -14.58
N SER A 4 -16.79 -3.09 -14.41
CA SER A 4 -17.60 -3.73 -15.46
C SER A 4 -19.07 -3.78 -15.05
N THR A 5 -19.98 -4.03 -16.00
CA THR A 5 -21.38 -4.34 -15.72
C THR A 5 -21.89 -5.38 -16.70
N LYS A 6 -22.87 -6.19 -16.28
CA LYS A 6 -23.58 -7.15 -17.14
C LYS A 6 -24.64 -6.49 -18.03
N GLN A 7 -24.89 -5.19 -17.85
CA GLN A 7 -25.75 -4.44 -18.76
C GLN A 7 -25.10 -4.32 -20.15
N ASP A 8 -25.91 -4.36 -21.20
CA ASP A 8 -25.42 -4.14 -22.55
C ASP A 8 -24.90 -2.71 -22.75
N PHE A 9 -24.10 -2.53 -23.82
CA PHE A 9 -23.47 -1.26 -24.14
C PHE A 9 -24.46 -0.11 -24.27
N VAL A 10 -25.63 -0.33 -24.88
CA VAL A 10 -26.61 0.73 -25.17
C VAL A 10 -27.22 1.23 -23.87
N ALA A 11 -27.62 0.31 -22.99
CA ALA A 11 -28.16 0.64 -21.69
C ALA A 11 -27.13 1.34 -20.80
N ALA A 12 -25.92 0.78 -20.70
CA ALA A 12 -24.85 1.35 -19.89
C ALA A 12 -24.41 2.73 -20.41
N SER A 13 -24.27 2.92 -21.73
CA SER A 13 -23.91 4.21 -22.34
C SER A 13 -25.02 5.26 -22.11
N ALA A 14 -26.29 4.89 -22.25
CA ALA A 14 -27.40 5.80 -21.98
C ALA A 14 -27.49 6.20 -20.48
N ILE A 15 -27.15 5.30 -19.56
CA ILE A 15 -27.05 5.64 -18.13
C ILE A 15 -25.87 6.60 -17.91
N ALA A 16 -24.70 6.28 -18.45
CA ALA A 16 -23.51 7.09 -18.30
C ALA A 16 -23.70 8.52 -18.85
N ASP A 17 -24.32 8.65 -20.02
CA ASP A 17 -24.66 9.93 -20.63
C ASP A 17 -25.61 10.76 -19.74
N ARG A 18 -26.68 10.16 -19.20
CA ARG A 18 -27.59 10.84 -18.26
C ARG A 18 -26.87 11.31 -17.00
N GLN A 19 -26.03 10.47 -16.41
CA GLN A 19 -25.29 10.82 -15.19
C GLN A 19 -24.23 11.90 -15.46
N LEU A 20 -23.60 11.88 -16.64
CA LEU A 20 -22.70 12.95 -17.09
C LEU A 20 -23.44 14.28 -17.20
N HIS A 21 -24.60 14.32 -17.87
CA HIS A 21 -25.41 15.53 -17.99
C HIS A 21 -25.86 16.04 -16.62
N HIS A 22 -26.28 15.16 -15.71
CA HIS A 22 -26.63 15.54 -14.34
C HIS A 22 -25.43 16.11 -13.58
N TRP A 23 -24.26 15.48 -13.68
CA TRP A 23 -23.03 15.96 -13.05
C TRP A 23 -22.63 17.35 -13.57
N LEU A 24 -22.66 17.54 -14.88
CA LEU A 24 -22.29 18.80 -15.52
C LEU A 24 -23.28 19.93 -15.19
N SER A 25 -24.60 19.67 -15.28
CA SER A 25 -25.62 20.70 -15.09
C SER A 25 -25.95 21.00 -13.63
N VAL A 26 -25.99 20.00 -12.75
CA VAL A 26 -26.43 20.16 -11.35
C VAL A 26 -25.25 20.34 -10.40
N MET A 27 -24.18 19.55 -10.56
CA MET A 27 -23.04 19.59 -9.62
C MET A 27 -21.96 20.58 -10.04
N LYS A 28 -21.78 20.82 -11.35
CA LYS A 28 -20.76 21.72 -11.94
C LYS A 28 -21.33 23.03 -12.53
N PRO A 29 -22.60 23.34 -12.26
CA PRO A 29 -23.47 24.30 -12.98
C PRO A 29 -23.08 24.76 -14.40
N TYR A 30 -22.81 23.82 -15.31
CA TYR A 30 -22.53 24.12 -16.72
C TYR A 30 -23.77 24.03 -17.62
N ASP A 31 -23.83 24.81 -18.71
CA ASP A 31 -24.90 24.70 -19.72
C ASP A 31 -24.66 23.49 -20.64
N THR A 32 -25.53 22.49 -20.55
CA THR A 32 -25.43 21.25 -21.34
C THR A 32 -26.46 21.17 -22.46
N SER A 33 -27.17 22.24 -22.79
CA SER A 33 -28.29 22.23 -23.73
C SER A 33 -27.90 21.92 -25.19
N ALA A 34 -26.64 22.14 -25.55
CA ALA A 34 -26.14 22.09 -26.93
C ALA A 34 -24.95 21.15 -27.14
N LEU A 35 -24.79 20.14 -26.28
CA LEU A 35 -23.74 19.12 -26.39
C LEU A 35 -23.98 18.20 -27.60
N ASP A 36 -22.94 17.96 -28.38
CA ASP A 36 -22.95 17.09 -29.57
C ASP A 36 -21.64 16.30 -29.70
N GLU A 37 -21.53 15.39 -30.67
CA GLU A 37 -20.27 14.73 -31.00
C GLU A 37 -19.21 15.75 -31.46
N GLY A 38 -17.96 15.57 -31.01
CA GLY A 38 -16.84 16.48 -31.24
C GLY A 38 -16.53 17.37 -30.04
N ARG A 39 -15.78 18.45 -30.26
CA ARG A 39 -15.41 19.42 -29.23
C ARG A 39 -16.55 20.40 -28.97
N ASN A 40 -16.99 20.48 -27.72
CA ASN A 40 -17.98 21.44 -27.22
C ASN A 40 -17.31 22.42 -26.26
N GLU A 41 -17.40 23.72 -26.54
CA GLU A 41 -17.05 24.77 -25.57
C GLU A 41 -18.27 25.03 -24.69
N ILE A 42 -18.16 24.68 -23.40
CA ILE A 42 -19.29 24.74 -22.47
C ILE A 42 -19.24 26.01 -21.60
N ALA A 43 -18.03 26.49 -21.31
CA ALA A 43 -17.77 27.76 -20.64
C ALA A 43 -16.36 28.23 -21.02
N GLU A 44 -16.02 29.46 -20.62
CA GLU A 44 -14.65 29.97 -20.80
C GLU A 44 -13.63 29.06 -20.10
N GLY A 45 -12.66 28.53 -20.88
CA GLY A 45 -11.66 27.59 -20.38
C GLY A 45 -12.19 26.17 -20.07
N VAL A 46 -13.42 25.84 -20.49
CA VAL A 46 -14.05 24.54 -20.26
C VAL A 46 -14.50 23.91 -21.56
N THR A 47 -13.94 22.75 -21.89
CA THR A 47 -14.30 21.99 -23.11
C THR A 47 -14.72 20.57 -22.78
N LEU A 48 -15.69 20.03 -23.53
CA LEU A 48 -16.08 18.63 -23.49
C LEU A 48 -15.95 18.04 -24.90
N ASP A 49 -14.99 17.13 -25.07
CA ASP A 49 -14.90 16.33 -26.28
C ASP A 49 -15.74 15.06 -26.11
N HIS A 50 -16.62 14.77 -27.05
CA HIS A 50 -17.40 13.53 -27.09
C HIS A 50 -17.11 12.78 -28.40
N ASP A 51 -16.74 11.51 -28.31
CA ASP A 51 -16.67 10.63 -29.48
C ASP A 51 -17.31 9.28 -29.20
N THR A 52 -18.04 8.77 -30.19
CA THR A 52 -18.75 7.50 -30.11
C THR A 52 -18.51 6.70 -31.39
N VAL A 53 -18.26 5.40 -31.24
CA VAL A 53 -18.07 4.49 -32.37
C VAL A 53 -18.78 3.19 -32.06
N SER A 54 -19.48 2.65 -33.05
CA SER A 54 -20.08 1.32 -33.00
C SER A 54 -19.70 0.55 -34.26
N GLY A 55 -19.14 -0.64 -34.11
CA GLY A 55 -18.67 -1.44 -35.25
C GLY A 55 -18.41 -2.91 -34.93
N ARG A 56 -17.76 -3.60 -35.88
CA ARG A 56 -17.46 -5.04 -35.78
C ARG A 56 -16.45 -5.42 -34.69
N HIS A 57 -15.68 -4.44 -34.20
CA HIS A 57 -14.70 -4.60 -33.12
C HIS A 57 -15.25 -4.02 -31.79
N GLY A 58 -16.58 -4.14 -31.63
CA GLY A 58 -17.35 -3.60 -30.51
C GLY A 58 -17.66 -2.10 -30.61
N ALA A 59 -18.12 -1.54 -29.50
CA ALA A 59 -18.61 -0.18 -29.42
C ALA A 59 -18.04 0.56 -28.19
N TYR A 60 -17.83 1.87 -28.33
CA TYR A 60 -17.44 2.73 -27.23
C TYR A 60 -18.07 4.12 -27.33
N SER A 61 -18.28 4.74 -26.18
CA SER A 61 -18.60 6.16 -26.04
C SER A 61 -17.63 6.76 -25.04
N ARG A 62 -17.03 7.91 -25.39
CA ARG A 62 -16.02 8.56 -24.57
C ARG A 62 -16.29 10.06 -24.48
N TRP A 63 -16.27 10.55 -23.26
CA TRP A 63 -16.39 11.96 -22.93
C TRP A 63 -15.13 12.42 -22.21
N ARG A 64 -14.59 13.56 -22.61
CA ARG A 64 -13.40 14.17 -22.01
C ARG A 64 -13.68 15.62 -21.68
N LEU A 65 -13.88 15.90 -20.41
CA LEU A 65 -14.01 17.25 -19.88
C LEU A 65 -12.62 17.80 -19.55
N ARG A 66 -12.29 19.01 -20.02
CA ARG A 66 -11.12 19.77 -19.61
C ARG A 66 -11.56 21.07 -18.96
N GLU A 67 -11.04 21.33 -17.77
CA GLU A 67 -11.29 22.54 -16.97
C GLU A 67 -9.95 23.20 -16.62
N TRP A 68 -9.70 24.42 -17.10
CA TRP A 68 -8.58 25.21 -16.60
C TRP A 68 -8.85 25.71 -15.17
N LYS A 69 -7.85 25.64 -14.28
CA LYS A 69 -7.92 26.21 -12.93
C LYS A 69 -6.60 26.86 -12.54
N ASP A 70 -6.67 28.04 -11.93
CA ASP A 70 -5.49 28.76 -11.43
C ASP A 70 -5.00 28.28 -10.06
N ARG A 71 -5.82 27.52 -9.33
CA ARG A 71 -5.53 27.06 -7.96
C ARG A 71 -5.98 25.61 -7.74
N PRO A 72 -5.31 24.86 -6.84
CA PRO A 72 -4.17 25.28 -6.01
C PRO A 72 -2.84 25.32 -6.76
N VAL A 73 -2.73 24.65 -7.90
CA VAL A 73 -1.65 24.80 -8.89
C VAL A 73 -2.31 25.11 -10.23
N PRO A 74 -1.82 26.10 -11.00
CA PRO A 74 -2.31 26.38 -12.34
C PRO A 74 -2.18 25.17 -13.27
N GLY A 75 -3.27 24.81 -13.93
CA GLY A 75 -3.28 23.69 -14.87
C GLY A 75 -4.67 23.29 -15.34
N THR A 76 -4.68 22.32 -16.24
CA THR A 76 -5.89 21.72 -16.80
C THR A 76 -6.25 20.46 -16.02
N TRP A 77 -7.45 20.42 -15.46
CA TRP A 77 -8.05 19.19 -14.95
C TRP A 77 -8.76 18.46 -16.09
N GLN A 78 -8.36 17.23 -16.35
CA GLN A 78 -8.95 16.37 -17.38
C GLN A 78 -9.77 15.27 -16.69
N SER A 79 -11.06 15.19 -17.00
CA SER A 79 -11.93 14.09 -16.58
C SER A 79 -12.36 13.28 -17.80
N THR A 80 -11.97 12.01 -17.86
CA THR A 80 -12.32 11.11 -18.96
C THR A 80 -13.29 10.05 -18.47
N LEU A 81 -14.46 9.96 -19.09
CA LEU A 81 -15.43 8.88 -18.93
C LEU A 81 -15.45 8.05 -20.20
N VAL A 82 -15.31 6.73 -20.08
CA VAL A 82 -15.40 5.79 -21.19
C VAL A 82 -16.39 4.70 -20.83
N VAL A 83 -17.28 4.39 -21.77
CA VAL A 83 -18.08 3.17 -21.78
C VAL A 83 -17.66 2.35 -22.99
N ARG A 84 -17.33 1.08 -22.81
CA ARG A 84 -16.78 0.22 -23.85
C ARG A 84 -17.30 -1.20 -23.70
N SER A 85 -17.77 -1.79 -24.79
CA SER A 85 -18.08 -3.23 -24.84
C SER A 85 -17.46 -3.83 -26.09
N ASP A 86 -16.78 -4.96 -25.94
CA ASP A 86 -16.35 -5.80 -27.05
C ASP A 86 -17.06 -7.17 -26.95
N PRO A 87 -17.93 -7.53 -27.90
CA PRO A 87 -18.65 -8.80 -27.82
C PRO A 87 -17.78 -10.04 -28.05
N ARG A 88 -16.49 -9.89 -28.38
CA ARG A 88 -15.53 -11.00 -28.59
C ARG A 88 -14.62 -11.25 -27.39
N GLU A 89 -14.54 -10.30 -26.47
CA GLU A 89 -13.69 -10.34 -25.28
C GLU A 89 -14.58 -10.21 -24.02
N ASP A 90 -14.12 -10.71 -22.88
CA ASP A 90 -14.71 -10.47 -21.55
C ASP A 90 -16.22 -10.80 -21.35
N ASP A 91 -16.70 -11.93 -21.89
CA ASP A 91 -18.04 -12.50 -21.57
C ASP A 91 -19.21 -11.50 -21.72
N HIS A 92 -19.16 -10.67 -22.77
CA HIS A 92 -20.17 -9.64 -23.07
C HIS A 92 -20.35 -8.55 -22.00
N ARG A 93 -19.37 -8.38 -21.09
CA ARG A 93 -19.39 -7.28 -20.12
C ARG A 93 -19.22 -5.93 -20.81
N THR A 94 -19.84 -4.89 -20.23
CA THR A 94 -19.57 -3.50 -20.58
C THR A 94 -18.64 -2.89 -19.53
N TRP A 95 -17.51 -2.36 -19.97
CA TRP A 95 -16.53 -1.67 -19.14
C TRP A 95 -16.84 -0.19 -19.01
N ILE A 96 -16.65 0.35 -17.81
CA ILE A 96 -16.76 1.76 -17.48
C ILE A 96 -15.43 2.21 -16.85
N GLN A 97 -14.80 3.22 -17.45
CA GLN A 97 -13.62 3.89 -16.91
C GLN A 97 -13.95 5.34 -16.60
N VAL A 98 -13.57 5.78 -15.40
CA VAL A 98 -13.49 7.20 -15.04
C VAL A 98 -12.07 7.49 -14.58
N ASP A 99 -11.42 8.39 -15.30
CA ASP A 99 -10.07 8.86 -15.04
C ASP A 99 -10.04 10.36 -14.80
N ILE A 100 -9.22 10.80 -13.85
CA ILE A 100 -9.10 12.20 -13.45
C ILE A 100 -7.62 12.55 -13.32
N GLU A 101 -7.16 13.44 -14.19
CA GLU A 101 -5.77 13.84 -14.28
C GLU A 101 -5.65 15.35 -14.06
N HIS A 102 -4.56 15.75 -13.40
CA HIS A 102 -4.14 17.14 -13.35
C HIS A 102 -2.95 17.32 -14.27
N LEU A 103 -3.09 18.16 -15.29
CA LEU A 103 -2.05 18.55 -16.24
C LEU A 103 -1.57 19.95 -15.87
N PRO A 104 -0.45 20.09 -15.12
CA PRO A 104 0.03 21.39 -14.68
C PRO A 104 0.43 22.26 -15.87
N ALA A 105 0.31 23.57 -15.72
CA ALA A 105 0.69 24.55 -16.74
C ALA A 105 2.21 24.53 -17.08
N SER A 106 3.02 24.06 -16.13
CA SER A 106 4.47 23.94 -16.27
C SER A 106 4.90 22.50 -15.98
N THR A 107 5.78 21.96 -16.83
CA THR A 107 6.34 20.62 -16.71
C THR A 107 7.19 20.40 -15.45
N ASP A 108 7.67 21.48 -14.83
CA ASP A 108 8.48 21.42 -13.61
C ASP A 108 7.63 21.16 -12.34
N VAL A 109 6.31 21.30 -12.46
CA VAL A 109 5.38 21.12 -11.35
C VAL A 109 4.79 19.72 -11.39
N ARG A 110 4.79 19.01 -10.26
CA ARG A 110 4.17 17.69 -10.18
C ARG A 110 2.64 17.79 -10.25
N PRO A 111 1.97 16.85 -10.96
CA PRO A 111 0.53 16.70 -10.92
C PRO A 111 -0.02 16.59 -9.49
N ILE A 112 -1.20 17.16 -9.28
CA ILE A 112 -1.92 17.02 -8.01
C ILE A 112 -2.82 15.81 -8.11
N ARG A 113 -2.84 15.03 -7.03
CA ARG A 113 -3.72 13.87 -6.89
C ARG A 113 -5.19 14.29 -6.91
N ALA A 114 -5.98 13.66 -7.76
CA ALA A 114 -7.42 13.88 -7.83
C ALA A 114 -8.14 13.31 -6.60
N ASN A 115 -9.17 14.01 -6.14
CA ASN A 115 -10.20 13.42 -5.30
C ASN A 115 -11.17 12.61 -6.16
N THR A 116 -11.89 11.66 -5.55
CA THR A 116 -12.95 10.91 -6.23
C THR A 116 -14.01 11.88 -6.78
N PRO A 117 -14.29 11.88 -8.09
CA PRO A 117 -15.23 12.80 -8.70
C PRO A 117 -16.67 12.41 -8.38
N GLY A 118 -17.57 13.40 -8.28
CA GLY A 118 -18.99 13.16 -7.99
C GLY A 118 -19.67 12.20 -8.98
N ILE A 119 -19.25 12.22 -10.25
CA ILE A 119 -19.76 11.31 -11.28
C ILE A 119 -19.50 9.83 -11.00
N ALA A 120 -18.42 9.49 -10.28
CA ALA A 120 -18.16 8.09 -9.92
C ALA A 120 -19.28 7.55 -9.03
N ARG A 121 -19.76 8.34 -8.07
CA ARG A 121 -20.89 7.98 -7.20
C ARG A 121 -22.18 7.84 -8.01
N LEU A 122 -22.49 8.82 -8.85
CA LEU A 122 -23.69 8.79 -9.72
C LEU A 122 -23.73 7.56 -10.62
N LEU A 123 -22.59 7.16 -11.18
CA LEU A 123 -22.49 5.98 -12.03
C LEU A 123 -22.69 4.69 -11.24
N LEU A 124 -22.04 4.54 -10.09
CA LEU A 124 -22.15 3.34 -9.26
C LEU A 124 -23.55 3.20 -8.62
N ASP A 125 -24.24 4.30 -8.33
CA ASP A 125 -25.64 4.26 -7.86
C ASP A 125 -26.62 3.84 -8.97
N ALA A 126 -26.27 4.12 -10.23
CA ALA A 126 -27.14 3.86 -11.39
C ALA A 126 -26.81 2.56 -12.15
N LEU A 127 -25.60 2.03 -11.99
CA LEU A 127 -25.11 0.82 -12.65
C LEU A 127 -24.91 -0.30 -11.63
N LYS A 128 -25.27 -1.53 -12.00
CA LYS A 128 -24.80 -2.71 -11.28
C LYS A 128 -23.36 -2.98 -11.67
N ALA A 129 -22.45 -2.24 -11.05
CA ALA A 129 -21.02 -2.29 -11.31
C ALA A 129 -20.35 -3.44 -10.57
N GLN A 130 -19.39 -4.10 -11.21
CA GLN A 130 -18.70 -5.27 -10.71
C GLN A 130 -17.19 -5.19 -11.00
N ASP A 131 -16.40 -5.77 -10.11
CA ASP A 131 -14.97 -6.05 -10.28
C ASP A 131 -14.72 -7.51 -9.89
N GLY A 132 -14.35 -8.33 -10.88
CA GLY A 132 -14.32 -9.78 -10.68
C GLY A 132 -15.72 -10.32 -10.35
N LEU A 133 -15.81 -11.03 -9.22
CA LEU A 133 -17.04 -11.51 -8.60
C LEU A 133 -17.77 -10.45 -7.77
N ALA A 134 -17.06 -9.45 -7.26
CA ALA A 134 -17.59 -8.52 -6.27
C ALA A 134 -18.37 -7.35 -6.89
N ASP A 135 -19.45 -6.93 -6.21
CA ASP A 135 -20.17 -5.71 -6.57
C ASP A 135 -19.45 -4.45 -6.07
N VAL A 136 -19.31 -3.46 -6.94
CA VAL A 136 -18.68 -2.18 -6.60
C VAL A 136 -19.76 -1.15 -6.27
N GLY A 137 -19.91 -0.85 -4.99
CA GLY A 137 -20.91 0.09 -4.47
C GLY A 137 -20.36 1.45 -4.01
N THR A 138 -21.28 2.32 -3.60
CA THR A 138 -20.99 3.65 -3.03
C THR A 138 -21.00 3.66 -1.50
N VAL A 139 -21.62 2.65 -0.89
CA VAL A 139 -21.80 2.43 0.56
C VAL A 139 -21.23 1.04 0.90
N PRO A 140 -20.60 0.86 2.07
CA PRO A 140 -20.15 -0.47 2.48
C PRO A 140 -21.31 -1.44 2.70
N LYS A 141 -21.11 -2.72 2.34
CA LYS A 141 -22.06 -3.80 2.64
C LYS A 141 -21.69 -4.48 3.97
N PHE A 142 -22.68 -4.88 4.75
CA PHE A 142 -22.43 -5.75 5.91
C PHE A 142 -22.17 -7.18 5.43
N ILE A 143 -21.24 -7.85 6.08
CA ILE A 143 -21.00 -9.29 5.90
C ILE A 143 -21.85 -10.00 6.93
N GLU A 144 -22.98 -10.58 6.53
CA GLU A 144 -23.74 -11.45 7.42
C GLU A 144 -23.02 -12.81 7.57
N PRO A 145 -23.30 -13.61 8.61
CA PRO A 145 -22.68 -14.92 8.80
C PRO A 145 -22.79 -15.83 7.56
N ASP A 146 -23.91 -15.76 6.84
CA ASP A 146 -24.17 -16.55 5.63
C ASP A 146 -23.39 -16.03 4.40
N ASP A 147 -22.97 -14.76 4.40
CA ASP A 147 -22.21 -14.13 3.31
C ASP A 147 -20.70 -14.40 3.39
N VAL A 148 -20.22 -14.96 4.52
CA VAL A 148 -18.78 -15.09 4.79
C VAL A 148 -18.07 -15.90 3.70
N GLU A 149 -18.67 -17.01 3.26
CA GLU A 149 -18.10 -17.86 2.20
C GLU A 149 -18.01 -17.11 0.87
N GLU A 150 -19.07 -16.40 0.48
CA GLU A 150 -19.09 -15.57 -0.74
C GLU A 150 -18.01 -14.48 -0.70
N VAL A 151 -17.86 -13.77 0.41
CA VAL A 151 -16.84 -12.72 0.56
C VAL A 151 -15.42 -13.31 0.55
N ILE A 152 -15.22 -14.54 1.05
CA ILE A 152 -13.93 -15.24 0.96
C ILE A 152 -13.62 -15.56 -0.51
N GLU A 153 -14.60 -16.04 -1.28
CA GLU A 153 -14.44 -16.27 -2.73
C GLU A 153 -14.09 -14.98 -3.47
N GLU A 154 -14.79 -13.88 -3.19
CA GLU A 154 -14.47 -12.56 -3.75
C GLU A 154 -13.05 -12.09 -3.37
N LEU A 155 -12.62 -12.32 -2.13
CA LEU A 155 -11.27 -11.97 -1.69
C LEU A 155 -10.21 -12.74 -2.48
N CYS A 156 -10.43 -14.03 -2.71
CA CYS A 156 -9.50 -14.93 -3.41
C CYS A 156 -9.61 -14.86 -4.94
N ASP A 157 -10.58 -14.12 -5.47
CA ASP A 157 -10.74 -13.92 -6.91
C ASP A 157 -9.46 -13.35 -7.54
N LEU A 158 -8.94 -14.06 -8.55
CA LEU A 158 -7.74 -13.68 -9.29
C LEU A 158 -8.03 -12.65 -10.38
N ASP A 159 -9.29 -12.53 -10.81
CA ASP A 159 -9.71 -11.61 -11.87
C ASP A 159 -10.07 -10.21 -11.34
N ARG A 160 -10.20 -10.06 -10.01
CA ARG A 160 -10.46 -8.75 -9.39
C ARG A 160 -9.26 -7.82 -9.51
N ARG A 161 -9.55 -6.55 -9.76
CA ARG A 161 -8.52 -5.50 -9.91
C ARG A 161 -8.49 -4.57 -8.71
N LEU A 162 -9.62 -4.38 -8.06
CA LEU A 162 -9.77 -3.51 -6.92
C LEU A 162 -9.37 -4.24 -5.63
N PRO A 163 -8.75 -3.52 -4.68
CA PRO A 163 -8.64 -4.03 -3.33
C PRO A 163 -10.02 -4.12 -2.68
N ILE A 164 -10.19 -5.10 -1.80
CA ILE A 164 -11.35 -5.20 -0.93
C ILE A 164 -10.95 -4.65 0.45
N VAL A 165 -11.76 -3.77 1.01
CA VAL A 165 -11.49 -3.11 2.30
C VAL A 165 -12.56 -3.54 3.29
N VAL A 166 -12.13 -4.23 4.36
CA VAL A 166 -13.01 -4.77 5.40
C VAL A 166 -12.79 -3.99 6.69
N ALA A 167 -13.86 -3.39 7.21
CA ALA A 167 -13.88 -2.71 8.49
C ALA A 167 -14.55 -3.58 9.55
N SER A 168 -13.86 -3.92 10.63
CA SER A 168 -14.49 -4.68 11.73
C SER A 168 -15.22 -3.75 12.70
N VAL A 169 -16.34 -4.23 13.24
CA VAL A 169 -17.06 -3.57 14.32
C VAL A 169 -16.46 -4.00 15.67
N PRO A 170 -16.11 -3.06 16.58
CA PRO A 170 -15.66 -3.42 17.93
C PRO A 170 -16.76 -4.12 18.73
N TYR A 171 -16.37 -5.09 19.58
CA TYR A 171 -17.31 -5.76 20.48
C TYR A 171 -18.03 -4.76 21.40
N GLY A 172 -19.34 -4.94 21.58
CA GLY A 172 -20.18 -4.07 22.41
C GLY A 172 -20.51 -2.71 21.80
N GLN A 173 -20.16 -2.47 20.53
CA GLN A 173 -20.69 -1.34 19.76
C GLN A 173 -21.86 -1.80 18.90
N ASP A 174 -22.81 -0.89 18.67
CA ASP A 174 -23.87 -1.04 17.68
C ASP A 174 -23.26 -0.97 16.26
N PRO A 175 -23.43 -1.99 15.41
CA PRO A 175 -22.81 -2.04 14.08
C PRO A 175 -23.17 -0.86 13.18
N GLU A 176 -24.43 -0.45 13.17
CA GLU A 176 -24.97 0.63 12.36
C GLU A 176 -24.41 1.98 12.81
N ALA A 177 -24.51 2.29 14.11
CA ALA A 177 -24.00 3.55 14.66
C ALA A 177 -22.47 3.66 14.51
N TRP A 178 -21.74 2.54 14.66
CA TRP A 178 -20.29 2.52 14.42
C TRP A 178 -19.97 2.80 12.94
N THR A 179 -20.73 2.19 12.03
CA THR A 179 -20.54 2.33 10.59
C THR A 179 -20.75 3.77 10.14
N GLU A 180 -21.89 4.38 10.52
CA GLU A 180 -22.22 5.77 10.18
C GLU A 180 -21.18 6.76 10.75
N LYS A 181 -20.78 6.55 12.01
CA LYS A 181 -19.90 7.51 12.71
C LYS A 181 -18.43 7.40 12.31
N VAL A 182 -17.94 6.20 12.01
CA VAL A 182 -16.50 5.92 11.86
C VAL A 182 -16.15 5.37 10.48
N VAL A 183 -16.86 4.33 10.02
CA VAL A 183 -16.49 3.61 8.79
C VAL A 183 -16.81 4.44 7.54
N GLU A 184 -18.02 4.98 7.42
CA GLU A 184 -18.40 5.78 6.24
C GLU A 184 -17.50 7.02 6.04
N PRO A 185 -17.15 7.81 7.08
CA PRO A 185 -16.17 8.89 6.95
C PRO A 185 -14.80 8.39 6.50
N ALA A 186 -14.35 7.24 7.00
CA ALA A 186 -13.07 6.64 6.61
C ALA A 186 -13.07 6.13 5.16
N PHE A 187 -14.21 5.67 4.66
CA PHE A 187 -14.38 5.13 3.30
C PHE A 187 -14.71 6.18 2.24
N LYS A 188 -14.91 7.45 2.64
CA LYS A 188 -15.29 8.56 1.75
C LYS A 188 -14.52 8.65 0.42
N HIS A 189 -13.23 8.31 0.42
CA HIS A 189 -12.35 8.42 -0.75
C HIS A 189 -12.11 7.09 -1.48
N LEU A 190 -12.86 6.03 -1.15
CA LEU A 190 -12.72 4.69 -1.72
C LEU A 190 -13.74 4.37 -2.81
N THR A 191 -14.80 5.17 -2.97
CA THR A 191 -15.83 4.97 -4.01
C THR A 191 -15.19 4.80 -5.40
N GLY A 192 -15.43 3.66 -6.04
CA GLY A 192 -14.87 3.31 -7.36
C GLY A 192 -13.37 2.96 -7.37
N LEU A 193 -12.76 2.80 -6.20
CA LEU A 193 -11.35 2.45 -6.02
C LEU A 193 -11.16 1.21 -5.14
N ALA A 194 -12.18 0.79 -4.40
CA ALA A 194 -12.20 -0.42 -3.60
C ALA A 194 -13.63 -0.96 -3.47
N VAL A 195 -13.74 -2.26 -3.20
CA VAL A 195 -14.96 -2.87 -2.65
C VAL A 195 -14.93 -2.70 -1.13
N MET A 196 -16.07 -2.39 -0.52
CA MET A 196 -16.14 -1.94 0.87
C MET A 196 -17.09 -2.84 1.67
N TYR A 197 -16.58 -3.43 2.74
CA TYR A 197 -17.34 -4.30 3.64
C TYR A 197 -17.22 -3.86 5.10
N VAL A 198 -18.26 -4.15 5.86
CA VAL A 198 -18.29 -4.08 7.33
C VAL A 198 -18.45 -5.50 7.87
N LEU A 199 -17.56 -5.89 8.77
CA LEU A 199 -17.56 -7.18 9.45
C LEU A 199 -18.15 -7.02 10.87
N PRO A 200 -19.43 -7.34 11.08
CA PRO A 200 -20.07 -7.32 12.38
C PRO A 200 -19.55 -8.44 13.31
N PRO A 201 -19.79 -8.36 14.63
CA PRO A 201 -19.19 -9.29 15.60
C PRO A 201 -19.65 -10.74 15.46
N ASP A 202 -20.84 -10.98 14.91
CA ASP A 202 -21.46 -12.30 14.69
C ASP A 202 -20.84 -13.04 13.49
N ALA A 203 -20.51 -12.35 12.41
CA ALA A 203 -19.80 -12.92 11.25
C ALA A 203 -18.27 -13.01 11.46
N LYS A 204 -17.74 -12.26 12.43
CA LYS A 204 -16.29 -12.12 12.64
C LYS A 204 -15.57 -13.44 12.88
N GLN A 205 -16.12 -14.33 13.72
CA GLN A 205 -15.45 -15.59 14.05
C GLN A 205 -15.32 -16.48 12.82
N LEU A 206 -16.40 -16.63 12.05
CA LEU A 206 -16.41 -17.41 10.80
C LEU A 206 -15.38 -16.88 9.80
N PHE A 207 -15.29 -15.55 9.66
CA PHE A 207 -14.31 -14.91 8.79
C PHE A 207 -12.85 -15.17 9.25
N GLU A 208 -12.58 -15.08 10.55
CA GLU A 208 -11.23 -15.29 11.10
C GLU A 208 -10.79 -16.75 11.07
N ASP A 209 -11.72 -17.71 11.10
CA ASP A 209 -11.40 -19.14 11.00
C ASP A 209 -10.80 -19.50 9.63
N THR A 210 -11.20 -18.82 8.55
CA THR A 210 -10.60 -19.00 7.21
C THR A 210 -9.37 -18.12 6.99
N PHE A 211 -9.37 -16.90 7.51
CA PHE A 211 -8.27 -15.93 7.36
C PHE A 211 -7.42 -15.78 8.64
N ASP A 212 -6.92 -16.89 9.18
CA ASP A 212 -6.17 -16.93 10.44
C ASP A 212 -4.97 -15.95 10.45
N TYR A 213 -4.23 -15.86 9.35
CA TYR A 213 -3.10 -14.94 9.22
C TYR A 213 -3.51 -13.53 8.76
N HIS A 214 -4.70 -13.39 8.19
CA HIS A 214 -5.16 -12.14 7.58
C HIS A 214 -6.35 -11.50 8.32
N ARG A 215 -6.44 -11.70 9.63
CA ARG A 215 -7.53 -11.17 10.48
C ARG A 215 -7.68 -9.64 10.45
N VAL A 216 -8.89 -9.17 10.79
CA VAL A 216 -9.21 -7.75 11.01
C VAL A 216 -9.49 -7.52 12.50
N PHE A 217 -8.57 -6.85 13.19
CA PHE A 217 -8.66 -6.62 14.63
C PHE A 217 -9.81 -5.66 15.00
N GLY A 218 -10.48 -5.90 16.13
CA GLY A 218 -11.74 -5.25 16.52
C GLY A 218 -11.74 -3.72 16.49
N GLY A 219 -12.46 -3.15 15.51
CA GLY A 219 -12.53 -1.70 15.23
C GLY A 219 -11.49 -1.19 14.24
N GLY A 220 -10.62 -2.07 13.73
CA GLY A 220 -9.65 -1.78 12.68
C GLY A 220 -10.20 -2.04 11.28
N ILE A 221 -9.44 -1.61 10.29
CA ILE A 221 -9.73 -1.77 8.86
C ILE A 221 -8.56 -2.47 8.20
N ARG A 222 -8.81 -3.49 7.38
CA ARG A 222 -7.79 -4.16 6.58
C ARG A 222 -8.06 -3.97 5.09
N THR A 223 -7.00 -3.71 4.33
CA THR A 223 -7.05 -3.59 2.87
C THR A 223 -6.45 -4.84 2.22
N TYR A 224 -7.31 -5.66 1.62
CA TYR A 224 -6.93 -6.87 0.91
C TYR A 224 -6.63 -6.58 -0.56
N LEU A 225 -5.35 -6.50 -0.88
CA LEU A 225 -4.86 -6.40 -2.27
C LEU A 225 -5.23 -7.63 -3.12
N PRO A 226 -5.39 -7.48 -4.44
CA PRO A 226 -5.56 -8.61 -5.37
C PRO A 226 -4.52 -9.72 -5.20
N GLY A 227 -4.95 -10.97 -5.43
CA GLY A 227 -4.11 -12.15 -5.27
C GLY A 227 -3.68 -12.40 -3.82
N VAL A 228 -4.64 -12.31 -2.89
CA VAL A 228 -4.46 -12.74 -1.50
C VAL A 228 -4.41 -14.26 -1.47
N ASP A 229 -3.51 -14.81 -0.64
CA ASP A 229 -3.45 -16.24 -0.36
C ASP A 229 -3.68 -16.46 1.15
N PRO A 230 -4.90 -16.85 1.56
CA PRO A 230 -5.24 -17.08 2.97
C PRO A 230 -4.38 -18.17 3.62
N ALA A 231 -3.90 -19.14 2.84
CA ALA A 231 -3.13 -20.27 3.34
C ALA A 231 -1.66 -19.93 3.61
N TRP A 232 -1.17 -18.78 3.13
CA TRP A 232 0.23 -18.39 3.19
C TRP A 232 0.50 -17.26 4.19
N LYS A 233 0.98 -17.59 5.40
CA LYS A 233 1.24 -16.61 6.47
C LYS A 233 2.08 -15.38 6.05
N PRO A 234 3.17 -15.50 5.27
CA PRO A 234 3.92 -14.34 4.76
C PRO A 234 3.09 -13.38 3.90
N ASP A 235 2.08 -13.88 3.19
CA ASP A 235 1.20 -13.08 2.33
C ASP A 235 0.50 -11.97 3.12
N ALA A 236 0.13 -12.23 4.37
CA ALA A 236 -0.54 -11.29 5.27
C ALA A 236 0.14 -9.91 5.33
N GLN A 237 1.46 -9.84 5.15
CA GLN A 237 2.24 -8.59 5.17
C GLN A 237 1.95 -7.66 3.98
N ARG A 238 1.42 -8.19 2.87
CA ARG A 238 1.01 -7.41 1.70
C ARG A 238 -0.26 -6.60 1.94
N HIS A 239 -1.08 -7.00 2.91
CA HIS A 239 -2.44 -6.47 3.16
C HIS A 239 -2.46 -5.55 4.38
N PRO A 240 -2.37 -4.21 4.20
CA PRO A 240 -2.21 -3.27 5.31
C PRO A 240 -3.38 -3.27 6.27
N VAL A 241 -3.09 -3.05 7.55
CA VAL A 241 -4.08 -2.89 8.61
C VAL A 241 -3.98 -1.50 9.21
N MET A 242 -5.12 -0.83 9.34
CA MET A 242 -5.28 0.42 10.07
C MET A 242 -5.95 0.13 11.42
N SER A 243 -5.32 0.59 12.50
CA SER A 243 -5.84 0.39 13.85
C SER A 243 -7.02 1.29 14.18
N ARG A 244 -7.89 0.82 15.08
CA ARG A 244 -8.99 1.59 15.67
C ARG A 244 -8.54 2.96 16.21
N ALA A 245 -7.42 2.99 16.93
CA ALA A 245 -6.87 4.22 17.50
C ALA A 245 -6.55 5.26 16.42
N THR A 246 -6.05 4.83 15.26
CA THR A 246 -5.79 5.72 14.12
C THR A 246 -7.08 6.29 13.54
N LEU A 247 -8.12 5.45 13.43
CA LEU A 247 -9.43 5.83 12.89
C LEU A 247 -10.13 6.85 13.79
N GLU A 248 -10.20 6.58 15.09
CA GLU A 248 -10.87 7.44 16.07
C GLU A 248 -10.12 8.77 16.29
N ALA A 249 -8.79 8.78 16.21
CA ALA A 249 -7.99 9.98 16.42
C ALA A 249 -8.25 11.07 15.36
N ASN A 250 -8.35 10.68 14.08
CA ASN A 250 -8.65 11.62 13.00
C ASN A 250 -9.25 10.91 11.77
N PRO A 251 -10.58 10.79 11.67
CA PRO A 251 -11.25 10.10 10.56
C PRO A 251 -10.91 10.66 9.18
N LYS A 252 -10.73 11.99 9.06
CA LYS A 252 -10.38 12.62 7.78
C LYS A 252 -8.98 12.24 7.31
N ARG A 253 -8.00 12.24 8.23
CA ARG A 253 -6.63 11.80 7.93
C ARG A 253 -6.60 10.30 7.63
N ALA A 254 -7.35 9.49 8.38
CA ALA A 254 -7.49 8.07 8.13
C ALA A 254 -8.04 7.79 6.73
N ALA A 255 -9.07 8.50 6.29
CA ALA A 255 -9.64 8.37 4.94
C ALA A 255 -8.61 8.67 3.84
N ALA A 256 -7.78 9.71 4.01
CA ALA A 256 -6.73 10.05 3.06
C ALA A 256 -5.63 8.98 2.97
N ILE A 257 -5.26 8.39 4.12
CA ILE A 257 -4.29 7.29 4.21
C ILE A 257 -4.86 6.02 3.57
N LEU A 258 -6.09 5.62 3.90
CA LEU A 258 -6.75 4.44 3.33
C LEU A 258 -6.84 4.52 1.81
N ALA A 259 -7.18 5.69 1.27
CA ALA A 259 -7.28 5.87 -0.18
C ALA A 259 -5.92 5.89 -0.90
N ALA A 260 -4.79 6.10 -0.20
CA ALA A 260 -3.46 6.22 -0.81
C ALA A 260 -3.06 5.00 -1.65
N LEU A 261 -3.26 3.80 -1.11
CA LEU A 261 -2.88 2.56 -1.78
C LEU A 261 -3.83 2.20 -2.94
N PRO A 262 -5.17 2.19 -2.77
CA PRO A 262 -6.10 1.98 -3.87
C PRO A 262 -5.89 2.91 -5.07
N GLN A 263 -5.64 4.21 -4.84
CA GLN A 263 -5.38 5.13 -5.94
C GLN A 263 -4.04 4.86 -6.63
N ARG A 264 -3.00 4.46 -5.89
CA ARG A 264 -1.73 4.06 -6.49
C ARG A 264 -1.88 2.80 -7.35
N LEU A 265 -2.71 1.85 -6.92
CA LEU A 265 -3.01 0.64 -7.69
C LEU A 265 -3.78 1.00 -8.96
N ALA A 266 -4.81 1.85 -8.86
CA ALA A 266 -5.59 2.29 -10.00
C ALA A 266 -4.74 2.99 -11.08
N LEU A 267 -3.65 3.67 -10.71
CA LEU A 267 -2.72 4.31 -11.65
C LEU A 267 -1.70 3.34 -12.27
N ARG A 268 -1.48 2.17 -11.67
CA ARG A 268 -0.41 1.24 -12.07
C ARG A 268 -0.91 -0.02 -12.76
N LEU A 269 -2.14 -0.45 -12.46
CA LEU A 269 -2.69 -1.65 -13.05
C LEU A 269 -3.01 -1.43 -14.53
N PRO A 270 -2.57 -2.33 -15.43
CA PRO A 270 -2.88 -2.21 -16.85
C PRO A 270 -4.39 -2.22 -17.06
N LEU A 271 -4.90 -1.40 -17.99
CA LEU A 271 -6.33 -1.39 -18.30
C LEU A 271 -6.78 -2.75 -18.85
N PRO A 272 -8.06 -3.13 -18.69
CA PRO A 272 -8.60 -4.30 -19.36
C PRO A 272 -8.40 -4.18 -20.87
N GLY A 273 -8.17 -5.29 -21.57
CA GLY A 273 -7.90 -5.32 -23.02
C GLY A 273 -8.85 -4.45 -23.85
N PRO A 274 -10.18 -4.50 -23.63
CA PRO A 274 -11.14 -3.68 -24.37
C PRO A 274 -10.94 -2.17 -24.20
N LEU A 275 -10.48 -1.72 -23.03
CA LEU A 275 -10.19 -0.32 -22.71
C LEU A 275 -8.79 0.10 -23.16
N ASP A 276 -7.80 -0.78 -23.05
CA ASP A 276 -6.41 -0.50 -23.45
C ASP A 276 -6.27 -0.35 -24.98
N ASN A 277 -7.06 -1.12 -25.74
CA ASN A 277 -7.08 -1.10 -27.21
C ASN A 277 -7.85 0.09 -27.81
N LEU A 278 -8.30 1.05 -27.00
CA LEU A 278 -9.06 2.20 -27.51
C LEU A 278 -8.19 3.10 -28.40
N PRO A 279 -8.73 3.55 -29.54
CA PRO A 279 -8.02 4.51 -30.37
C PRO A 279 -7.81 5.81 -29.59
N VAL A 280 -6.63 6.41 -29.78
CA VAL A 280 -6.29 7.73 -29.24
C VAL A 280 -7.39 8.72 -29.64
N GLN A 281 -8.00 9.39 -28.65
CA GLN A 281 -8.99 10.43 -28.92
C GLN A 281 -8.34 11.52 -29.77
N ARG A 282 -8.86 11.68 -30.98
CA ARG A 282 -8.52 12.81 -31.83
C ARG A 282 -9.63 13.84 -31.65
N THR A 283 -9.29 15.01 -31.14
CA THR A 283 -10.21 16.14 -31.09
C THR A 283 -10.77 16.38 -32.50
N ARG A 284 -12.09 16.39 -32.65
CA ARG A 284 -12.74 16.77 -33.90
C ARG A 284 -13.40 18.14 -33.72
N PRO A 285 -13.12 19.13 -34.60
CA PRO A 285 -13.86 20.38 -34.57
C PRO A 285 -15.35 20.11 -34.79
N ARG A 286 -16.20 20.89 -34.14
CA ARG A 286 -17.64 20.86 -34.40
C ARG A 286 -17.90 21.17 -35.88
N PRO A 287 -18.81 20.47 -36.57
CA PRO A 287 -19.24 20.86 -37.91
C PRO A 287 -19.81 22.29 -37.86
N ALA A 288 -19.22 23.23 -38.59
CA ALA A 288 -19.70 24.60 -38.62
C ALA A 288 -21.06 24.68 -39.33
N ALA A 289 -22.06 25.26 -38.65
CA ALA A 289 -23.31 25.63 -39.28
C ALA A 289 -23.15 27.00 -39.96
N HIS A 290 -22.93 26.97 -41.28
CA HIS A 290 -23.00 28.09 -42.22
C HIS A 290 -22.16 29.33 -41.89
N GLY A 291 -20.88 29.33 -42.31
CA GLY A 291 -20.02 30.52 -42.38
C GLY A 291 -19.46 30.75 -43.78
N SER A 292 -18.87 31.93 -44.04
CA SER A 292 -18.10 32.12 -45.27
C SER A 292 -16.89 31.15 -45.26
N GLY A 293 -16.52 30.59 -46.42
CA GLY A 293 -15.46 29.57 -46.48
C GLY A 293 -14.11 30.01 -45.88
N LEU A 294 -13.86 31.33 -45.83
CA LEU A 294 -12.64 31.92 -45.27
C LEU A 294 -12.66 31.97 -43.72
N ASP A 295 -13.83 32.22 -43.13
CA ASP A 295 -14.02 32.17 -41.67
C ASP A 295 -13.97 30.73 -41.17
N GLU A 296 -14.55 29.79 -41.93
CA GLU A 296 -14.40 28.36 -41.64
C GLU A 296 -12.94 27.90 -41.69
N LEU A 297 -12.16 28.37 -42.68
CA LEU A 297 -10.75 28.04 -42.81
C LEU A 297 -9.90 28.62 -41.68
N ARG A 298 -10.21 29.83 -41.20
CA ARG A 298 -9.55 30.44 -40.04
C ARG A 298 -9.88 29.72 -38.74
N ALA A 299 -11.15 29.40 -38.52
CA ALA A 299 -11.58 28.62 -37.36
C ALA A 299 -10.95 27.21 -37.35
N LYS A 300 -10.90 26.54 -38.53
CA LYS A 300 -10.20 25.26 -38.72
C LYS A 300 -8.71 25.38 -38.43
N ASN A 301 -8.02 26.41 -38.93
CA ASN A 301 -6.59 26.63 -38.66
C ASN A 301 -6.33 26.87 -37.17
N ALA A 302 -7.09 27.74 -36.51
CA ALA A 302 -6.94 28.00 -35.08
C ALA A 302 -7.14 26.71 -34.25
N THR A 303 -8.14 25.90 -34.63
CA THR A 303 -8.37 24.59 -33.99
C THR A 303 -7.21 23.64 -34.24
N LEU A 304 -6.68 23.56 -35.47
CA LEU A 304 -5.54 22.71 -35.81
C LEU A 304 -4.26 23.13 -35.07
N THR A 305 -3.99 24.42 -34.92
CA THR A 305 -2.86 24.93 -34.13
C THR A 305 -3.00 24.53 -32.67
N ALA A 306 -4.19 24.72 -32.07
CA ALA A 306 -4.45 24.27 -30.70
C ALA A 306 -4.28 22.74 -30.56
N MET A 307 -4.70 21.95 -31.54
CA MET A 307 -4.51 20.50 -31.55
C MET A 307 -3.04 20.08 -31.68
N LEU A 308 -2.22 20.84 -32.40
CA LEU A 308 -0.79 20.59 -32.51
C LEU A 308 -0.07 20.87 -31.19
N ASP A 309 -0.35 22.01 -30.57
CA ASP A 309 0.20 22.36 -29.25
C ASP A 309 -0.21 21.32 -28.19
N GLU A 310 -1.48 20.86 -28.23
CA GLU A 310 -1.98 19.78 -27.37
C GLU A 310 -1.24 18.45 -27.61
N ALA A 311 -0.97 18.11 -28.88
CA ALA A 311 -0.26 16.88 -29.24
C ALA A 311 1.20 16.91 -28.77
N GLU A 312 1.88 18.06 -28.92
CA GLU A 312 3.25 18.26 -28.45
C GLU A 312 3.35 18.16 -26.93
N GLN A 313 2.43 18.79 -26.19
CA GLN A 313 2.38 18.66 -24.72
C GLN A 313 2.17 17.21 -24.28
N ARG A 314 1.29 16.48 -24.97
CA ARG A 314 1.02 15.07 -24.67
C ARG A 314 2.22 14.17 -24.98
N GLU A 315 2.90 14.40 -26.10
CA GLU A 315 4.10 13.64 -26.47
C GLU A 315 5.23 13.85 -25.46
N ASN A 316 5.44 15.10 -25.02
CA ASN A 316 6.40 15.42 -23.96
C ASN A 316 6.04 14.72 -22.64
N ALA A 317 4.77 14.79 -22.21
CA ALA A 317 4.31 14.10 -21.00
C ALA A 317 4.48 12.58 -21.08
N TYR A 318 4.19 11.97 -22.24
CA TYR A 318 4.44 10.54 -22.45
C TYR A 318 5.92 10.19 -22.46
N GLY A 319 6.77 11.05 -23.03
CA GLY A 319 8.23 10.88 -22.97
C GLY A 319 8.75 10.82 -21.53
N ASP A 320 8.21 11.66 -20.64
CA ASP A 320 8.55 11.66 -19.22
C ASP A 320 8.07 10.39 -18.50
N VAL A 321 6.81 10.02 -18.69
CA VAL A 321 6.23 8.80 -18.11
C VAL A 321 6.98 7.56 -18.58
N LEU A 322 7.35 7.49 -19.85
CA LEU A 322 8.05 6.35 -20.43
C LEU A 322 9.49 6.26 -19.92
N ARG A 323 10.16 7.39 -19.66
CA ARG A 323 11.47 7.41 -18.98
C ARG A 323 11.36 6.91 -17.53
N ASP A 324 10.38 7.38 -16.79
CA ASP A 324 10.12 6.94 -15.40
C ASP A 324 9.78 5.44 -15.34
N LEU A 325 8.90 4.95 -16.23
CA LEU A 325 8.56 3.53 -16.31
C LEU A 325 9.78 2.66 -16.62
N ARG A 326 10.64 3.07 -17.56
CA ARG A 326 11.88 2.34 -17.87
C ARG A 326 12.81 2.27 -16.67
N GLN A 327 12.98 3.38 -15.96
CA GLN A 327 13.80 3.42 -14.75
C GLN A 327 13.20 2.51 -13.65
N GLN A 328 11.88 2.52 -13.47
CA GLN A 328 11.20 1.66 -12.50
C GLN A 328 11.30 0.18 -12.87
N LEU A 329 11.15 -0.16 -14.15
CA LEU A 329 11.30 -1.54 -14.63
C LEU A 329 12.72 -2.05 -14.37
N GLN A 330 13.74 -1.25 -14.69
CA GLN A 330 15.12 -1.62 -14.42
C GLN A 330 15.37 -1.85 -12.92
N ILE A 331 14.87 -0.96 -12.05
CA ILE A 331 15.00 -1.14 -10.60
C ILE A 331 14.26 -2.40 -10.13
N ALA A 332 13.10 -2.71 -10.71
CA ALA A 332 12.33 -3.89 -10.35
C ALA A 332 13.05 -5.19 -10.78
N GLU A 333 13.59 -5.23 -11.99
CA GLU A 333 14.39 -6.35 -12.52
C GLU A 333 15.65 -6.59 -11.68
N GLU A 334 16.37 -5.52 -11.32
CA GLU A 334 17.54 -5.60 -10.43
C GLU A 334 17.15 -6.14 -9.04
N LEU A 335 16.04 -5.66 -8.47
CA LEU A 335 15.55 -6.13 -7.17
C LEU A 335 15.10 -7.60 -7.21
N GLU A 336 14.41 -8.02 -8.29
CA GLU A 336 13.98 -9.41 -8.48
C GLU A 336 15.19 -10.34 -8.60
N PHE A 337 16.21 -9.92 -9.35
CA PHE A 337 17.46 -10.67 -9.47
C PHE A 337 18.17 -10.82 -8.11
N ASP A 338 18.30 -9.74 -7.36
CA ASP A 338 18.90 -9.75 -6.02
C ASP A 338 18.13 -10.66 -5.05
N GLN A 339 16.78 -10.59 -5.08
CA GLN A 339 15.92 -11.45 -4.27
C GLN A 339 16.03 -12.92 -4.67
N ALA A 340 16.11 -13.22 -5.96
CA ALA A 340 16.30 -14.58 -6.45
C ALA A 340 17.65 -15.15 -5.99
N ALA A 341 18.72 -14.35 -6.04
CA ALA A 341 20.04 -14.73 -5.54
C ALA A 341 20.04 -14.97 -4.02
N GLU A 342 19.41 -14.10 -3.24
CA GLU A 342 19.26 -14.27 -1.78
C GLU A 342 18.44 -15.52 -1.44
N ASN A 343 17.31 -15.73 -2.13
CA ASN A 343 16.48 -16.93 -1.94
C ASN A 343 17.25 -18.21 -2.28
N GLN A 344 18.08 -18.19 -3.33
CA GLN A 344 18.90 -19.34 -3.71
C GLN A 344 19.97 -19.63 -2.65
N ASP A 345 20.63 -18.62 -2.10
CA ASP A 345 21.59 -18.77 -1.00
C ASP A 345 20.93 -19.27 0.29
N LEU A 346 19.77 -18.72 0.66
CA LEU A 346 18.98 -19.19 1.80
C LEU A 346 18.53 -20.64 1.62
N TYR A 347 18.07 -21.01 0.43
CA TYR A 347 17.70 -22.39 0.12
C TYR A 347 18.91 -23.34 0.19
N ALA A 348 20.08 -22.91 -0.29
CA ALA A 348 21.31 -23.68 -0.18
C ALA A 348 21.74 -23.89 1.28
N LYS A 349 21.68 -22.83 2.11
CA LYS A 349 21.96 -22.89 3.56
C LYS A 349 20.98 -23.80 4.29
N PHE A 350 19.68 -23.67 4.00
CA PHE A 350 18.64 -24.53 4.56
C PHE A 350 18.91 -26.00 4.21
N LYS A 351 19.19 -26.30 2.93
CA LYS A 351 19.54 -27.66 2.49
C LYS A 351 20.85 -28.16 3.10
N HIS A 352 21.83 -27.29 3.33
CA HIS A 352 23.05 -27.66 4.02
C HIS A 352 22.80 -28.04 5.47
N ALA A 353 22.04 -27.23 6.21
CA ALA A 353 21.65 -27.51 7.59
C ALA A 353 20.81 -28.78 7.69
N GLU A 354 19.82 -28.97 6.80
CA GLU A 354 19.00 -30.18 6.73
C GLU A 354 19.86 -31.44 6.50
N ARG A 355 20.84 -31.38 5.60
CA ARG A 355 21.80 -32.48 5.37
C ARG A 355 22.69 -32.73 6.58
N GLN A 356 23.17 -31.69 7.25
CA GLN A 356 24.00 -31.82 8.46
C GLN A 356 23.21 -32.47 9.60
N VAL A 357 21.98 -32.00 9.87
CA VAL A 357 21.07 -32.59 10.86
C VAL A 357 20.87 -34.07 10.54
N ARG A 358 20.52 -34.40 9.28
CA ARG A 358 20.33 -35.80 8.87
C ARG A 358 21.60 -36.64 9.05
N ALA A 359 22.78 -36.10 8.74
CA ALA A 359 24.05 -36.80 8.92
C ALA A 359 24.37 -37.05 10.40
N LEU A 360 24.09 -36.08 11.28
CA LEU A 360 24.26 -36.22 12.73
C LEU A 360 23.29 -37.26 13.29
N GLN A 361 22.02 -37.24 12.88
CA GLN A 361 21.04 -38.26 13.26
C GLN A 361 21.53 -39.68 12.91
N ILE A 362 21.98 -39.91 11.67
CA ILE A 362 22.51 -41.21 11.24
C ILE A 362 23.73 -41.63 12.07
N ARG A 363 24.62 -40.68 12.44
CA ARG A 363 25.80 -40.98 13.27
C ARG A 363 25.41 -41.36 14.68
N LEU A 364 24.45 -40.66 15.30
CA LEU A 364 23.94 -40.93 16.64
C LEU A 364 23.22 -42.29 16.70
N GLU A 365 22.41 -42.61 15.69
CA GLU A 365 21.78 -43.93 15.54
C GLU A 365 22.83 -45.04 15.49
N LYS A 366 23.89 -44.88 14.69
CA LYS A 366 25.00 -45.85 14.60
C LYS A 366 25.79 -45.99 15.89
N ALA A 367 25.82 -44.95 16.73
CA ALA A 367 26.44 -44.97 18.05
C ALA A 367 25.53 -45.60 19.13
N GLY A 368 24.33 -46.08 18.77
CA GLY A 368 23.36 -46.64 19.70
C GLY A 368 22.58 -45.59 20.50
N GLN A 369 22.70 -44.30 20.16
CA GLN A 369 22.04 -43.19 20.82
C GLN A 369 20.78 -42.77 20.05
N TYR A 370 19.84 -43.71 19.87
CA TYR A 370 18.62 -43.47 19.08
C TYR A 370 17.75 -42.36 19.68
N ASP A 371 17.62 -42.35 21.00
CA ASP A 371 16.82 -41.35 21.73
C ASP A 371 17.35 -39.92 21.53
N LEU A 372 18.68 -39.75 21.42
CA LEU A 372 19.30 -38.45 21.14
C LEU A 372 19.22 -38.05 19.66
N ALA A 373 19.17 -39.02 18.74
CA ALA A 373 19.07 -38.75 17.30
C ALA A 373 17.70 -38.18 16.90
N HIS A 374 16.64 -38.63 17.56
CA HIS A 374 15.25 -38.22 17.29
C HIS A 374 14.63 -37.40 18.42
N ALA A 375 15.44 -37.00 19.41
CA ALA A 375 14.99 -36.07 20.42
C ALA A 375 14.39 -34.84 19.72
N PRO A 376 13.15 -34.45 20.03
CA PRO A 376 12.65 -33.17 19.56
C PRO A 376 13.64 -32.11 20.04
N VAL A 377 13.97 -31.17 19.16
CA VAL A 377 14.68 -29.97 19.61
C VAL A 377 13.82 -29.37 20.69
N GLU A 378 14.35 -29.26 21.92
CA GLU A 378 13.67 -28.52 22.96
C GLU A 378 13.48 -27.10 22.40
N GLU A 379 12.23 -26.78 22.01
CA GLU A 379 11.88 -25.40 21.75
C GLU A 379 12.31 -24.65 22.99
N PRO A 380 13.10 -23.57 22.86
CA PRO A 380 13.51 -22.81 24.02
C PRO A 380 12.24 -22.31 24.69
N ALA A 381 11.83 -22.99 25.78
CA ALA A 381 10.54 -22.81 26.46
C ALA A 381 10.38 -21.42 27.09
N ASP A 382 11.36 -20.56 26.86
CA ASP A 382 11.59 -19.30 27.52
C ASP A 382 11.63 -18.13 26.51
N TYR A 383 10.91 -18.24 25.40
CA TYR A 383 10.68 -17.09 24.52
C TYR A 383 9.47 -16.28 24.98
N PRO A 384 9.56 -14.94 24.98
CA PRO A 384 8.42 -14.08 25.24
C PRO A 384 7.39 -14.21 24.12
N ALA A 385 6.10 -14.11 24.45
CA ALA A 385 5.01 -14.15 23.48
C ALA A 385 4.71 -12.77 22.87
N THR A 386 5.02 -11.70 23.62
CA THR A 386 4.72 -10.30 23.24
C THR A 386 5.91 -9.36 23.49
N PHE A 387 5.90 -8.19 22.86
CA PHE A 387 6.82 -7.11 23.18
C PHE A 387 6.61 -6.58 24.60
N ALA A 388 5.40 -6.66 25.14
CA ALA A 388 5.14 -6.41 26.56
C ALA A 388 5.93 -7.37 27.46
N ASP A 389 5.97 -8.67 27.13
CA ASP A 389 6.73 -9.67 27.89
C ASP A 389 8.24 -9.40 27.83
N ILE A 390 8.77 -9.05 26.64
CA ILE A 390 10.19 -8.65 26.48
C ILE A 390 10.52 -7.52 27.48
N LEU A 391 9.66 -6.50 27.56
CA LEU A 391 9.90 -5.35 28.40
C LEU A 391 9.88 -5.67 29.90
N ASP A 392 9.06 -6.62 30.32
CA ASP A 392 8.96 -7.03 31.73
C ASP A 392 10.13 -7.95 32.11
N ARG A 393 10.70 -8.65 31.12
CA ARG A 393 11.89 -9.52 31.25
C ARG A 393 13.22 -8.84 30.99
N MET A 394 13.24 -7.55 30.64
CA MET A 394 14.50 -6.80 30.41
C MET A 394 15.48 -6.82 31.60
N GLY A 395 14.99 -7.09 32.82
CA GLY A 395 15.83 -7.23 34.02
C GLY A 395 16.70 -8.49 34.05
N GLU A 396 16.44 -9.47 33.17
CA GLU A 396 17.22 -10.70 33.04
C GLU A 396 18.60 -10.44 32.40
N PHE A 397 18.72 -9.37 31.61
CA PHE A 397 19.98 -9.01 30.96
C PHE A 397 20.89 -8.23 31.91
N LEU A 398 22.02 -8.83 32.28
CA LEU A 398 22.98 -8.21 33.19
C LEU A 398 23.61 -6.94 32.59
N ASN A 399 23.93 -6.99 31.29
CA ASN A 399 24.73 -5.98 30.60
C ASN A 399 23.89 -5.03 29.72
N LEU A 400 22.56 -5.18 29.72
CA LEU A 400 21.66 -4.31 28.96
C LEU A 400 20.78 -3.46 29.86
N ARG A 401 20.50 -2.22 29.43
CA ARG A 401 19.51 -1.35 30.06
C ARG A 401 18.57 -0.77 29.02
N PHE A 402 17.27 -0.95 29.21
CA PHE A 402 16.24 -0.33 28.38
C PHE A 402 15.94 1.08 28.90
N THR A 403 16.19 2.10 28.09
CA THR A 403 15.89 3.50 28.42
C THR A 403 14.78 4.09 27.58
N GLY A 404 14.35 3.39 26.52
CA GLY A 404 13.32 3.83 25.59
C GLY A 404 11.91 3.94 26.18
N ASN A 405 10.97 4.38 25.34
CA ASN A 405 9.57 4.53 25.71
C ASN A 405 8.84 3.18 25.67
N ARG A 406 8.54 2.61 26.84
CA ARG A 406 7.84 1.32 27.00
C ARG A 406 6.47 1.29 26.30
N LYS A 407 5.75 2.40 26.21
CA LYS A 407 4.42 2.46 25.57
C LYS A 407 4.53 2.17 24.07
N ILE A 408 5.50 2.76 23.39
CA ILE A 408 5.72 2.58 21.95
C ILE A 408 6.04 1.12 21.64
N THR A 409 6.88 0.49 22.46
CA THR A 409 7.23 -0.93 22.30
C THR A 409 6.01 -1.84 22.48
N ARG A 410 5.14 -1.58 23.47
CA ARG A 410 3.88 -2.34 23.66
C ARG A 410 2.89 -2.18 22.50
N GLU A 411 2.84 -1.00 21.87
CA GLU A 411 1.97 -0.77 20.71
C GLU A 411 2.37 -1.60 19.48
N LEU A 412 3.59 -2.17 19.45
CA LEU A 412 3.99 -3.12 18.41
C LEU A 412 3.19 -4.42 18.47
N ASP A 413 2.67 -4.83 19.62
CA ASP A 413 1.92 -6.10 19.75
C ASP A 413 0.68 -6.12 18.85
N ALA A 414 0.00 -4.98 18.72
CA ALA A 414 -1.18 -4.84 17.86
C ALA A 414 -0.87 -4.93 16.34
N GLN A 415 0.41 -4.83 15.98
CA GLN A 415 0.89 -4.78 14.60
C GLN A 415 1.93 -5.87 14.31
N CYS A 416 2.21 -6.72 15.31
CA CYS A 416 3.23 -7.74 15.23
C CYS A 416 2.78 -8.83 14.26
N ILE A 417 3.61 -9.09 13.24
CA ILE A 417 3.36 -10.13 12.25
C ILE A 417 4.58 -11.04 12.17
N GLY A 418 4.37 -12.36 12.18
CA GLY A 418 5.45 -13.33 12.03
C GLY A 418 6.28 -13.48 13.31
N ASN A 419 7.61 -13.47 13.18
CA ASN A 419 8.56 -13.80 14.24
C ASN A 419 9.27 -12.58 14.84
N TRP A 420 8.64 -11.39 14.82
CA TRP A 420 9.33 -10.16 15.28
C TRP A 420 9.73 -10.23 16.75
N VAL A 421 8.91 -10.85 17.61
CA VAL A 421 9.21 -11.02 19.04
C VAL A 421 10.44 -11.92 19.22
N GLU A 422 10.50 -13.06 18.52
CA GLU A 422 11.65 -13.96 18.52
C GLU A 422 12.93 -13.24 18.06
N VAL A 423 12.86 -12.54 16.93
CA VAL A 423 14.02 -11.80 16.39
C VAL A 423 14.48 -10.68 17.34
N ALA A 424 13.55 -9.99 18.00
CA ALA A 424 13.88 -8.98 19.00
C ALA A 424 14.54 -9.60 20.24
N TRP A 425 14.04 -10.76 20.67
CA TRP A 425 14.60 -11.49 21.81
C TRP A 425 16.03 -11.97 21.52
N ASP A 426 16.25 -12.57 20.34
CA ASP A 426 17.60 -12.98 19.90
C ASP A 426 18.55 -11.80 19.76
N ALA A 427 18.06 -10.67 19.24
CA ALA A 427 18.84 -9.45 19.16
C ALA A 427 19.31 -8.97 20.55
N LEU A 428 18.44 -9.05 21.56
CA LEU A 428 18.78 -8.64 22.93
C LEU A 428 19.77 -9.59 23.58
N HIS A 429 19.63 -10.91 23.41
CA HIS A 429 20.64 -11.87 23.88
C HIS A 429 22.00 -11.62 23.23
N ALA A 430 22.04 -11.49 21.91
CA ALA A 430 23.29 -11.21 21.19
C ALA A 430 23.93 -9.88 21.63
N LEU A 431 23.12 -8.84 21.87
CA LEU A 431 23.62 -7.56 22.39
C LEU A 431 24.16 -7.69 23.82
N ASN A 432 23.55 -8.52 24.68
CA ASN A 432 24.02 -8.76 26.04
C ASN A 432 25.39 -9.46 26.06
N ASP A 433 25.56 -10.46 25.19
CA ASP A 433 26.81 -11.20 25.05
C ASP A 433 27.90 -10.32 24.45
N TYR A 434 27.55 -9.51 23.44
CA TYR A 434 28.45 -8.48 22.91
C TYR A 434 28.82 -7.44 23.97
N ALA A 435 27.87 -6.99 24.81
CA ALA A 435 28.16 -6.01 25.86
C ALA A 435 29.19 -6.56 26.87
N ALA A 436 29.10 -7.85 27.21
CA ALA A 436 30.12 -8.52 28.03
C ALA A 436 31.49 -8.51 27.32
N ALA A 437 31.52 -8.95 26.06
CA ALA A 437 32.75 -8.98 25.28
C ALA A 437 33.35 -7.58 25.03
N SER A 438 32.52 -6.54 24.91
CA SER A 438 32.93 -5.14 24.76
C SER A 438 33.55 -4.62 26.06
N ALA A 439 32.91 -4.88 27.20
CA ALA A 439 33.43 -4.53 28.52
C ALA A 439 34.78 -5.22 28.83
N ASP A 440 34.94 -6.48 28.41
CA ASP A 440 36.18 -7.25 28.57
C ASP A 440 37.23 -6.92 27.49
N GLY A 441 36.90 -6.09 26.50
CA GLY A 441 37.79 -5.73 25.38
C GLY A 441 38.06 -6.86 24.39
N THR A 442 37.29 -7.96 24.43
CA THR A 442 37.43 -9.15 23.59
C THR A 442 36.54 -9.15 22.34
N ALA A 443 35.62 -8.19 22.22
CA ALA A 443 34.69 -8.11 21.09
C ALA A 443 35.36 -7.92 19.71
N GLY A 444 36.61 -7.42 19.67
CA GLY A 444 37.41 -7.30 18.45
C GLY A 444 36.94 -6.25 17.44
N GLY A 445 35.84 -5.53 17.72
CA GLY A 445 35.27 -4.52 16.83
C GLY A 445 33.87 -4.10 17.28
N ASP A 446 33.11 -3.50 16.37
CA ASP A 446 31.72 -3.14 16.62
C ASP A 446 30.77 -4.35 16.60
N PHE A 447 29.53 -4.16 17.05
CA PHE A 447 28.55 -5.25 17.13
C PHE A 447 28.34 -5.99 15.80
N ARG A 448 28.39 -5.29 14.66
CA ARG A 448 28.24 -5.92 13.33
C ARG A 448 29.44 -6.82 13.01
N TYR A 449 30.65 -6.35 13.34
CA TYR A 449 31.87 -7.13 13.19
C TYR A 449 31.85 -8.37 14.06
N TRP A 450 31.44 -8.23 15.33
CA TRP A 450 31.29 -9.33 16.28
C TRP A 450 30.27 -10.36 15.79
N CYS A 451 29.09 -9.94 15.31
CA CYS A 451 28.10 -10.84 14.70
C CYS A 451 28.61 -11.59 13.46
N SER A 452 29.64 -11.07 12.78
CA SER A 452 30.24 -11.72 11.61
C SER A 452 31.35 -12.71 11.99
N HIS A 453 31.86 -12.64 13.22
CA HIS A 453 32.98 -13.43 13.74
C HIS A 453 32.62 -13.99 15.12
N LEU A 454 31.46 -14.64 15.19
CA LEU A 454 30.92 -15.17 16.44
C LEU A 454 31.85 -16.24 17.03
N PRO A 455 32.06 -16.25 18.36
CA PRO A 455 32.71 -17.35 19.05
C PRO A 455 32.00 -18.68 18.80
N GLU A 456 32.74 -19.79 18.77
CA GLU A 456 32.20 -21.14 18.51
C GLU A 456 31.15 -21.60 19.55
N ASP A 457 31.18 -21.01 20.75
CA ASP A 457 30.29 -21.27 21.88
C ASP A 457 29.11 -20.29 21.97
N CYS A 458 28.93 -19.38 21.00
CA CYS A 458 27.81 -18.45 21.01
C CYS A 458 26.48 -19.19 20.75
N ALA A 459 25.66 -19.28 21.80
CA ALA A 459 24.40 -20.02 21.76
C ALA A 459 23.30 -19.35 20.90
N ARG A 460 23.34 -18.01 20.74
CA ARG A 460 22.29 -17.24 20.05
C ARG A 460 22.88 -16.24 19.05
N PRO A 461 23.22 -16.70 17.83
CA PRO A 461 23.82 -15.84 16.82
C PRO A 461 22.79 -14.86 16.22
N PHE A 462 23.16 -13.59 16.06
CA PHE A 462 22.32 -12.60 15.37
C PHE A 462 22.85 -12.28 13.96
N PRO A 463 22.00 -12.23 12.90
CA PRO A 463 22.48 -11.99 11.55
C PRO A 463 23.11 -10.59 11.35
N ALA A 464 24.40 -10.54 11.02
CA ALA A 464 25.13 -9.29 10.78
C ALA A 464 24.49 -8.39 9.69
N GLY A 465 23.79 -8.99 8.72
CA GLY A 465 23.04 -8.26 7.68
C GLY A 465 21.94 -7.35 8.24
N LYS A 466 21.34 -7.73 9.39
CA LYS A 466 20.30 -6.96 10.09
C LYS A 466 20.87 -5.82 10.95
N VAL A 467 22.19 -5.77 11.16
CA VAL A 467 22.87 -4.75 11.97
C VAL A 467 23.30 -3.57 11.10
N LYS A 468 22.95 -2.35 11.48
CA LYS A 468 23.42 -1.11 10.85
C LYS A 468 24.10 -0.25 11.90
N MET A 469 25.41 -0.03 11.75
CA MET A 469 26.20 0.74 12.72
C MET A 469 26.11 2.26 12.52
N LYS A 470 25.65 2.70 11.34
CA LYS A 470 25.45 4.12 11.02
C LYS A 470 24.11 4.33 10.35
N GLU A 471 23.50 5.48 10.64
CA GLU A 471 22.32 5.94 9.94
C GLU A 471 22.67 6.50 8.56
N SER A 472 21.68 6.63 7.68
CA SER A 472 21.93 7.24 6.37
C SER A 472 22.36 8.71 6.50
N LYS A 473 23.29 9.16 5.65
CA LYS A 473 23.79 10.56 5.67
C LYS A 473 22.66 11.58 5.56
N THR A 474 21.63 11.28 4.78
CA THR A 474 20.43 12.11 4.59
C THR A 474 19.58 12.25 5.85
N VAL A 475 19.53 11.19 6.68
CA VAL A 475 18.84 11.20 7.97
C VAL A 475 19.63 11.96 9.02
N GLY A 476 20.96 11.78 9.05
CA GLY A 476 21.84 12.50 9.99
C GLY A 476 21.93 14.01 9.76
N SER A 477 21.66 14.50 8.54
CA SER A 477 21.77 15.93 8.19
C SER A 477 20.50 16.75 8.46
N ARG A 478 19.33 16.12 8.64
CA ARG A 478 18.06 16.81 8.92
C ARG A 478 17.77 16.82 10.41
N GLU A 479 17.66 18.01 11.01
CA GLU A 479 17.47 18.16 12.46
C GLU A 479 16.22 17.44 13.00
N ASP A 480 15.11 17.47 12.27
CA ASP A 480 13.87 16.81 12.70
C ASP A 480 14.01 15.28 12.77
N TRP A 481 14.67 14.66 11.79
CA TRP A 481 14.90 13.22 11.74
C TRP A 481 15.98 12.76 12.69
N ARG A 482 16.95 13.64 12.96
CA ARG A 482 17.96 13.45 13.99
C ARG A 482 17.32 13.42 15.38
N ARG A 483 16.37 14.33 15.64
CA ARG A 483 15.61 14.41 16.91
C ARG A 483 14.82 13.14 17.22
N GLU A 484 14.24 12.50 16.20
CA GLU A 484 13.52 11.21 16.37
C GLU A 484 14.45 10.05 16.77
N ARG A 485 15.76 10.17 16.52
CA ARG A 485 16.80 9.18 16.85
C ARG A 485 17.65 9.61 18.06
N THR A 486 17.18 10.64 18.77
CA THR A 486 17.75 11.09 20.04
C THR A 486 16.94 10.49 21.19
N PHE A 487 17.53 9.52 21.87
CA PHE A 487 16.86 8.73 22.90
C PHE A 487 17.38 9.08 24.29
N PRO A 488 16.54 8.89 25.33
CA PRO A 488 16.97 9.10 26.72
C PRO A 488 18.09 8.13 27.11
N VAL A 489 19.07 8.62 27.86
CA VAL A 489 20.17 7.86 28.47
C VAL A 489 20.44 8.35 29.89
N PRO A 490 21.09 7.56 30.77
CA PRO A 490 21.50 8.03 32.09
C PRO A 490 22.50 9.18 32.00
N GLU A 491 22.54 10.00 33.05
CA GLU A 491 23.47 11.14 33.17
C GLU A 491 24.95 10.73 33.15
N ALA A 492 25.25 9.50 33.56
CA ALA A 492 26.60 8.93 33.51
C ALA A 492 27.11 8.70 32.07
N VAL A 493 26.20 8.59 31.09
CA VAL A 493 26.52 8.38 29.67
C VAL A 493 26.63 9.73 28.96
N ASP A 494 25.64 10.59 29.13
CA ASP A 494 25.64 11.95 28.60
C ASP A 494 24.99 12.93 29.60
N PRO A 495 25.64 14.05 29.97
CA PRO A 495 25.09 15.02 30.92
C PRO A 495 23.73 15.61 30.50
N SER A 496 23.41 15.64 29.20
CA SER A 496 22.13 16.11 28.68
C SER A 496 20.98 15.10 28.86
N ARG A 497 21.30 13.88 29.34
CA ARG A 497 20.38 12.73 29.50
C ARG A 497 19.74 12.26 28.21
N LYS A 498 20.29 12.65 27.06
CA LYS A 498 19.82 12.27 25.73
C LYS A 498 21.00 12.06 24.80
N LEU A 499 20.94 11.02 23.98
CA LEU A 499 21.99 10.70 23.03
C LEU A 499 21.41 10.40 21.66
N PHE A 500 22.07 10.91 20.62
CA PHE A 500 21.78 10.53 19.24
C PHE A 500 22.36 9.15 18.96
N MET A 501 21.50 8.15 18.78
CA MET A 501 21.90 6.78 18.51
C MET A 501 21.76 6.48 17.01
N GLU A 502 22.87 6.13 16.36
CA GLU A 502 22.87 5.75 14.94
C GLU A 502 22.80 4.23 14.74
N ALA A 503 23.39 3.48 15.67
CA ALA A 503 23.44 2.03 15.60
C ALA A 503 22.04 1.43 15.84
N HIS A 504 21.59 0.61 14.91
CA HIS A 504 20.26 0.01 14.97
C HIS A 504 20.16 -1.35 14.28
N LEU A 505 19.18 -2.12 14.72
CA LEU A 505 18.87 -3.46 14.22
C LEU A 505 17.54 -3.45 13.48
N ARG A 506 17.48 -4.19 12.37
CA ARG A 506 16.23 -4.50 11.68
C ARG A 506 15.58 -5.71 12.36
N ILE A 507 14.52 -5.49 13.13
CA ILE A 507 13.77 -6.57 13.78
C ILE A 507 12.79 -7.20 12.79
N GLY A 508 12.06 -6.37 12.06
CA GLY A 508 11.02 -6.82 11.13
C GLY A 508 11.02 -6.08 9.80
N GLY A 509 10.12 -6.51 8.93
CA GLY A 509 9.79 -5.87 7.66
C GLY A 509 8.30 -6.02 7.38
N GLY A 510 7.71 -5.00 6.76
CA GLY A 510 6.30 -4.98 6.39
C GLY A 510 5.97 -3.69 5.64
N ASN A 511 4.85 -3.67 4.91
CA ASN A 511 4.43 -2.50 4.14
C ASN A 511 3.97 -1.32 5.01
N THR A 512 3.53 -1.58 6.25
CA THR A 512 2.96 -0.55 7.15
C THR A 512 3.92 -0.20 8.30
N VAL A 513 4.48 -1.19 8.99
CA VAL A 513 5.45 -0.98 10.07
C VAL A 513 6.63 -1.95 9.95
N ALA A 514 7.83 -1.40 10.12
CA ALA A 514 9.08 -2.14 10.08
C ALA A 514 9.87 -1.86 11.37
N PRO A 515 9.71 -2.69 12.43
CA PRO A 515 10.27 -2.36 13.73
C PRO A 515 11.79 -2.32 13.72
N ARG A 516 12.34 -1.35 14.47
CA ARG A 516 13.77 -1.09 14.65
C ARG A 516 14.11 -1.03 16.12
N LEU A 517 15.30 -1.54 16.45
CA LEU A 517 15.91 -1.43 17.77
C LEU A 517 17.13 -0.52 17.66
N TYR A 518 17.17 0.59 18.38
CA TYR A 518 18.36 1.46 18.46
C TYR A 518 19.09 1.24 19.76
N PHE A 519 20.41 1.17 19.68
CA PHE A 519 21.26 0.93 20.84
C PHE A 519 22.52 1.80 20.83
N HIS A 520 23.11 1.96 22.00
CA HIS A 520 24.40 2.60 22.19
C HIS A 520 25.30 1.71 23.03
N ASP A 521 26.50 1.46 22.53
CA ASP A 521 27.56 0.76 23.24
C ASP A 521 28.37 1.76 24.06
N ASP A 522 28.24 1.67 25.38
CA ASP A 522 29.02 2.41 26.36
C ASP A 522 29.91 1.46 27.18
N GLY A 523 30.24 0.28 26.60
CA GLY A 523 31.10 -0.74 27.17
C GLY A 523 32.41 -0.21 27.77
N PRO A 524 33.16 0.65 27.06
CA PRO A 524 34.42 1.21 27.57
C PRO A 524 34.30 2.11 28.81
N ASN A 525 33.11 2.61 29.13
CA ASN A 525 32.89 3.57 30.23
C ASN A 525 32.02 2.96 31.35
N THR A 526 30.82 2.48 31.03
CA THR A 526 29.90 1.88 32.01
C THR A 526 29.85 0.35 31.95
N GLY A 527 30.45 -0.28 30.94
CA GLY A 527 30.35 -1.74 30.74
C GLY A 527 28.97 -2.20 30.26
N LEU A 528 28.11 -1.27 29.82
CA LEU A 528 26.72 -1.53 29.49
C LEU A 528 26.38 -1.09 28.06
N VAL A 529 25.41 -1.78 27.46
CA VAL A 529 24.76 -1.34 26.24
C VAL A 529 23.35 -0.83 26.57
N TYR A 530 23.03 0.37 26.09
CA TYR A 530 21.73 1.01 26.32
C TYR A 530 20.83 0.83 25.11
N VAL A 531 19.65 0.26 25.31
CA VAL A 531 18.60 0.15 24.30
C VAL A 531 17.68 1.37 24.42
N GLY A 532 17.91 2.36 23.56
CA GLY A 532 17.19 3.63 23.57
C GLY A 532 15.83 3.57 22.87
N TYR A 533 15.60 2.58 22.00
CA TYR A 533 14.36 2.44 21.26
C TYR A 533 14.12 1.01 20.79
N LEU A 534 12.86 0.56 20.90
CA LEU A 534 12.33 -0.61 20.21
C LEU A 534 10.90 -0.28 19.78
N GLY A 535 10.69 -0.04 18.49
CA GLY A 535 9.43 0.54 18.01
C GLY A 535 9.35 0.57 16.49
N PRO A 536 8.28 1.15 15.92
CA PRO A 536 8.13 1.34 14.48
C PRO A 536 9.32 2.07 13.85
N HIS A 537 9.48 1.96 12.53
CA HIS A 537 10.55 2.70 11.85
C HIS A 537 10.35 4.23 12.05
N PRO A 538 11.35 4.97 12.55
CA PRO A 538 11.26 6.44 12.62
C PRO A 538 11.18 7.06 11.22
N THR A 539 10.61 8.25 11.07
CA THR A 539 10.35 8.88 9.76
C THR A 539 11.62 8.96 8.90
N ASN A 540 11.47 8.76 7.59
CA ASN A 540 12.56 8.83 6.60
C ASN A 540 12.03 9.35 5.24
N THR A 541 12.79 9.16 4.15
CA THR A 541 12.39 9.60 2.80
C THR A 541 11.26 8.78 2.17
N LYS A 542 10.92 7.60 2.71
CA LYS A 542 9.95 6.63 2.17
C LYS A 542 8.68 6.45 3.02
N THR A 543 8.69 6.91 4.27
CA THR A 543 7.56 6.92 5.23
C THR A 543 7.25 8.36 5.61
#